data_AF-A0A5C0SM74-F1
#
_entry.id   AF-A0A5C0SM74-F1
#
_cell.length_a   1.000
_cell.length_b   1.000
_cell.length_c   1.000
_cell.angle_alpha   90.00
_cell.angle_beta   90.00
_cell.angle_gamma   90.00
#
_symmetry.space_group_name_H-M   'P 1'
#
loop_
_entity.id
_entity.type
_entity.pdbx_description
1 polymer ?
#
loop_
_entity_poly.entity_id
_entity_poly.type
_entity_poly.pdbx_seq_one_letter_code
_entity_poly.pdbx_strand_id
1 'polypeptide(L)'
;MGHTVYYRTRIDSWKEFKEFLEKACEGLGFRFVEGEDAVLILPECHGVEPLEIKKMGKGFVKTNLVEPCHSIYLLVLHSVSSFGSVELWED
;
A
#
# COMPACT_ATOMS: atom_id res chain seq x y z
N MET A 1 -21.08 -3.25 -4.99
CA MET A 1 -20.17 -3.82 -3.98
C MET A 1 -18.86 -4.04 -4.68
N GLY A 2 -17.76 -3.57 -4.10
CA GLY A 2 -16.47 -3.44 -4.76
C GLY A 2 -15.41 -4.20 -4.00
N HIS A 3 -14.46 -4.79 -4.73
CA HIS A 3 -13.38 -5.61 -4.16
C HIS A 3 -12.47 -4.81 -3.24
N THR A 4 -12.28 -5.33 -2.04
CA THR A 4 -11.57 -4.70 -0.92
C THR A 4 -10.40 -5.56 -0.48
N VAL A 5 -9.21 -4.97 -0.43
CA VAL A 5 -8.04 -5.60 0.18
C VAL A 5 -7.94 -5.12 1.61
N TYR A 6 -7.86 -6.05 2.55
CA TYR A 6 -7.66 -5.79 3.97
C TYR A 6 -6.27 -6.22 4.39
N TYR A 7 -5.67 -5.47 5.31
CA TYR A 7 -4.33 -5.77 5.78
C TYR A 7 -4.08 -5.39 7.23
N ARG A 8 -3.08 -6.05 7.81
CA ARG A 8 -2.47 -5.68 9.09
C ARG A 8 -0.96 -5.61 8.91
N THR A 9 -0.35 -4.52 9.36
CA THR A 9 1.09 -4.28 9.21
C THR A 9 1.78 -4.08 10.56
N ARG A 10 3.06 -4.45 10.59
CA ARG A 10 4.05 -4.00 11.56
C ARG A 10 5.37 -3.84 10.82
N ILE A 11 5.84 -2.61 10.67
CA ILE A 11 7.01 -2.26 9.89
C ILE A 11 8.12 -1.84 10.84
N ASP A 12 9.14 -2.69 10.95
CA ASP A 12 10.24 -2.51 11.89
C ASP A 12 11.30 -1.55 11.29
N SER A 13 11.58 -1.70 9.99
CA SER A 13 12.51 -0.86 9.21
C SER A 13 11.77 0.26 8.48
N TRP A 14 11.17 1.20 9.23
CA TRP A 14 10.28 2.23 8.68
C TRP A 14 10.97 3.17 7.68
N LYS A 15 12.22 3.55 7.94
CA LYS A 15 12.95 4.47 7.06
C LYS A 15 13.25 3.82 5.71
N GLU A 16 13.76 2.60 5.73
CA GLU A 16 14.09 1.81 4.55
C GLU A 16 12.85 1.48 3.73
N PHE A 17 11.73 1.19 4.40
CA PHE A 17 10.44 0.97 3.75
C PHE A 17 9.97 2.22 2.99
N LYS A 18 10.05 3.41 3.61
CA LYS A 18 9.69 4.68 2.95
C LYS A 18 10.57 4.95 1.73
N GLU A 19 11.88 4.81 1.87
CA GLU A 19 12.84 5.03 0.76
C GLU A 19 12.61 4.05 -0.41
N PHE A 20 12.27 2.79 -0.10
CA PHE A 20 11.89 1.81 -1.12
C PHE A 20 10.59 2.21 -1.81
N LEU A 21 9.56 2.54 -1.03
CA LEU A 21 8.23 2.78 -1.56
C LEU A 21 8.14 4.06 -2.37
N GLU A 22 8.85 5.11 -1.96
CA GLU A 22 8.98 6.36 -2.72
C GLU A 22 9.53 6.10 -4.12
N LYS A 23 10.66 5.37 -4.23
CA LYS A 23 11.27 5.01 -5.52
C LYS A 23 10.37 4.12 -6.37
N ALA A 24 9.68 3.17 -5.74
CA ALA A 24 8.73 2.30 -6.44
C ALA A 24 7.55 3.12 -7.00
N CYS A 25 6.99 4.04 -6.21
CA CYS A 25 5.91 4.91 -6.65
C CYS A 25 6.35 5.84 -7.77
N GLU A 26 7.55 6.44 -7.69
CA GLU A 26 8.13 7.26 -8.75
C GLU A 26 8.21 6.46 -10.08
N GLY A 27 8.75 5.24 -10.04
CA GLY A 27 8.87 4.38 -11.22
C GLY A 27 7.52 3.93 -11.80
N LEU A 28 6.48 3.86 -10.98
CA LEU A 28 5.10 3.51 -11.37
C LEU A 28 4.28 4.74 -11.79
N GLY A 29 4.79 5.96 -11.62
CA GLY A 29 4.04 7.20 -11.83
C GLY A 29 2.97 7.48 -10.78
N PHE A 30 3.06 6.87 -9.60
CA PHE A 30 2.14 7.10 -8.49
C PHE A 30 2.63 8.25 -7.61
N ARG A 31 1.71 9.04 -7.06
CA ARG A 31 2.06 10.05 -6.07
C ARG A 31 2.24 9.39 -4.70
N PHE A 32 3.38 9.65 -4.06
CA PHE A 32 3.70 9.22 -2.71
C PHE A 32 3.63 10.40 -1.75
N VAL A 33 3.01 10.21 -0.58
CA VAL A 33 2.96 11.20 0.49
C VAL A 33 3.44 10.55 1.78
N GLU A 34 4.48 11.14 2.36
CA GLU A 34 5.04 10.71 3.63
C GLU A 34 4.32 11.36 4.81
N GLY A 35 3.96 10.56 5.81
CA GLY A 35 3.54 10.99 7.14
C GLY A 35 4.46 10.42 8.23
N GLU A 36 4.18 10.79 9.49
CA GLU A 36 4.99 10.36 10.64
C GLU A 36 4.90 8.84 10.86
N ASP A 37 3.67 8.31 10.96
CA ASP A 37 3.37 6.91 11.24
C ASP A 37 2.61 6.17 10.12
N ALA A 38 2.47 6.81 8.96
CA ALA A 38 1.83 6.23 7.79
C ALA A 38 2.42 6.82 6.50
N VAL A 39 2.25 6.09 5.40
CA VAL A 39 2.48 6.58 4.03
C VAL A 39 1.22 6.43 3.22
N LEU A 40 1.03 7.31 2.25
CA LEU A 40 -0.12 7.30 1.35
C LEU A 40 0.35 7.19 -0.10
N ILE A 41 -0.24 6.26 -0.84
CA ILE A 41 -0.02 6.07 -2.28
C ILE A 41 -1.28 6.49 -3.01
N LEU A 42 -1.16 7.45 -3.92
CA LEU A 42 -2.25 7.89 -4.79
C LEU A 42 -1.94 7.44 -6.23
N PRO A 43 -2.68 6.46 -6.77
CA PRO A 43 -2.40 5.88 -8.07
C PRO A 43 -3.00 6.71 -9.22
N GLU A 44 -3.75 7.78 -8.89
CA GLU A 44 -4.52 8.61 -9.84
C GLU A 44 -5.43 7.81 -10.79
N CYS A 45 -5.82 6.60 -10.36
CA CYS A 45 -6.65 5.68 -11.12
C CYS A 45 -8.13 5.79 -10.71
N HIS A 46 -9.02 5.95 -11.68
CA HIS A 46 -10.45 6.06 -11.42
C HIS A 46 -11.01 4.75 -10.88
N GLY A 47 -11.74 4.82 -9.77
CA GLY A 47 -12.31 3.63 -9.13
C GLY A 47 -11.34 2.88 -8.22
N VAL A 48 -10.18 3.45 -7.89
CA VAL A 48 -9.24 2.91 -6.89
C VAL A 48 -9.06 3.94 -5.77
N GLU A 49 -9.28 3.51 -4.54
CA GLU A 49 -9.03 4.36 -3.36
C GLU A 49 -7.51 4.49 -3.11
N PRO A 50 -7.03 5.62 -2.57
CA PRO A 50 -5.64 5.75 -2.12
C PRO A 50 -5.30 4.69 -1.06
N LEU A 51 -4.08 4.14 -1.14
CA LEU A 51 -3.60 3.14 -0.18
C LEU A 51 -2.82 3.81 0.96
N GLU A 52 -3.34 3.73 2.18
CA GLU A 52 -2.69 4.21 3.40
C GLU A 52 -1.99 3.05 4.13
N ILE A 53 -0.66 3.00 4.14
CA ILE A 53 0.08 1.96 4.86
C ILE A 53 0.60 2.53 6.17
N LYS A 54 0.01 2.08 7.28
CA LYS A 54 0.44 2.44 8.64
C LYS A 54 1.70 1.67 9.00
N LYS A 55 2.61 2.31 9.73
CA LYS A 55 3.79 1.68 10.31
C LYS A 55 3.39 0.49 11.20
N MET A 56 2.30 0.63 11.95
CA MET A 56 1.72 -0.45 12.74
C MET A 56 0.20 -0.29 12.80
N GLY A 57 -0.54 -1.34 12.46
CA GLY A 57 -2.00 -1.32 12.60
C GLY A 57 -2.73 -2.15 11.55
N LYS A 58 -4.00 -1.82 11.36
CA LYS A 58 -4.87 -2.41 10.33
C LYS A 58 -5.33 -1.34 9.36
N GLY A 59 -5.60 -1.75 8.14
CA GLY A 59 -6.15 -0.91 7.08
C GLY A 59 -6.96 -1.73 6.08
N PHE A 60 -7.57 -1.03 5.15
CA PHE A 60 -8.24 -1.61 4.00
C PHE A 60 -8.18 -0.61 2.85
N VAL A 61 -8.32 -1.10 1.63
CA VAL A 61 -8.39 -0.27 0.44
C VAL A 61 -9.32 -0.90 -0.58
N LYS A 62 -10.22 -0.12 -1.18
CA LYS A 62 -11.05 -0.60 -2.28
C LYS A 62 -10.34 -0.36 -3.60
N THR A 63 -10.10 -1.46 -4.29
CA THR A 63 -9.46 -1.46 -5.61
C THR A 63 -10.45 -1.74 -6.73
N ASN A 64 -11.63 -2.29 -6.39
CA ASN A 64 -12.67 -2.67 -7.36
C ASN A 64 -12.15 -3.58 -8.49
N LEU A 65 -11.07 -4.34 -8.25
CA LEU A 65 -10.35 -5.16 -9.26
C LEU A 65 -9.88 -4.36 -10.49
N VAL A 66 -9.65 -3.05 -10.34
CA VAL A 66 -9.15 -2.22 -11.44
C VAL A 66 -7.66 -2.48 -11.62
N GLU A 67 -7.32 -3.17 -12.71
CA GLU A 67 -5.94 -3.46 -13.08
C GLU A 67 -5.27 -2.30 -13.83
N PRO A 68 -3.94 -2.09 -13.67
CA PRO A 68 -3.01 -2.91 -12.87
C PRO A 68 -2.93 -2.51 -11.38
N CYS A 69 -3.72 -1.51 -10.94
CA CYS A 69 -3.61 -0.94 -9.60
C CYS A 69 -3.88 -1.95 -8.50
N HIS A 70 -4.87 -2.83 -8.71
CA HIS A 70 -5.16 -3.92 -7.80
C HIS A 70 -3.94 -4.81 -7.58
N SER A 71 -3.37 -5.37 -8.65
CA SER A 71 -2.17 -6.21 -8.58
C SER A 71 -0.97 -5.48 -7.97
N ILE A 72 -0.77 -4.20 -8.31
CA ILE A 72 0.32 -3.39 -7.76
C ILE A 72 0.13 -3.20 -6.25
N TYR A 73 -1.09 -2.95 -5.77
CA TYR A 73 -1.35 -2.80 -4.34
C TYR A 73 -1.06 -4.07 -3.57
N LEU A 74 -1.40 -5.24 -4.12
CA LEU A 74 -1.04 -6.51 -3.52
C LEU A 74 0.49 -6.67 -3.44
N LEU A 75 1.22 -6.36 -4.50
CA LEU A 75 2.69 -6.41 -4.50
C LEU A 75 3.32 -5.45 -3.49
N VAL A 76 2.81 -4.21 -3.43
CA VAL A 76 3.26 -3.21 -2.46
C VAL A 76 3.01 -3.69 -1.03
N LEU A 77 1.80 -4.17 -0.74
CA LEU A 77 1.46 -4.66 0.59
C LEU A 77 2.29 -5.91 0.95
N HIS A 78 2.49 -6.85 0.03
CA HIS A 78 3.35 -8.00 0.26
C HIS A 78 4.81 -7.58 0.49
N SER A 79 5.32 -6.53 -0.17
CA SER A 79 6.70 -6.08 0.03
C SER A 79 7.00 -5.63 1.47
N VAL A 80 5.95 -5.28 2.25
CA VAL A 80 6.06 -5.00 3.69
C VAL A 80 6.72 -6.17 4.46
N SER A 81 6.56 -7.43 4.01
CA SER A 81 7.22 -8.57 4.66
C SER A 81 8.75 -8.51 4.63
N SER A 82 9.35 -7.71 3.76
CA SER A 82 10.79 -7.48 3.71
C SER A 82 11.29 -6.49 4.76
N PHE A 83 10.38 -5.71 5.36
CA PHE A 83 10.69 -4.65 6.34
C PHE A 83 10.03 -4.88 7.70
N GLY A 84 9.31 -6.00 7.86
CA GLY A 84 8.54 -6.34 9.04
C GLY A 84 7.56 -7.48 8.75
N SER A 85 6.28 -7.29 9.05
CA SER A 85 5.23 -8.29 8.83
C SER A 85 3.96 -7.69 8.27
N VAL A 86 3.26 -8.48 7.45
CA VAL A 86 1.97 -8.16 6.87
C VAL A 86 1.07 -9.39 6.87
N GLU A 87 -0.20 -9.21 7.24
CA GLU A 87 -1.28 -10.17 7.00
C GLU A 87 -2.22 -9.54 5.97
N LEU A 88 -2.64 -10.29 4.95
CA LEU A 88 -3.50 -9.85 3.85
C LEU A 88 -4.69 -10.79 3.69
N TRP A 89 -5.87 -10.22 3.42
CA TRP A 89 -7.07 -10.96 3.04
C TRP A 89 -7.98 -10.09 2.16
N GLU A 90 -8.81 -10.75 1.37
CA GLU A 90 -9.72 -10.12 0.39
C GLU A 90 -11.15 -10.59 0.66
N ASP A 91 -12.15 -9.81 0.24
CA ASP A 91 -13.59 -10.14 0.36
C ASP A 91 -14.15 -10.99 -0.78
#